data_AF-A0A9P5TVQ0-F1
#
_entry.id   AF-A0A9P5TVQ0-F1
#
_cell.length_a   1.000
_cell.length_b   1.000
_cell.length_c   1.000
_cell.angle_alpha   90.00
_cell.angle_beta   90.00
_cell.angle_gamma   90.00
#
_symmetry.space_group_name_H-M   'P 1'
#
loop_
_entity.id
_entity.type
_entity.pdbx_description
1 polymer ?
#
loop_
_entity_poly.entity_id
_entity_poly.type
_entity_poly.pdbx_seq_one_letter_code
_entity_poly.pdbx_strand_id
1 'polypeptide(L)'
;MYRCTRCPYREFASFGAYHAHCSAKNDHPYCTECQTLFRSFDALDNHDSNVHQEYYESSDEEDNAVCQSCNREFRDTQSLYQHLASSSRHNWCFACSRDFSSPQALAQHSSSQSLFKMVSAIAQHVESGSCNPRINRHTVTQAIHSLDLIPTISINRRITGGSASATRTITNYSATELAYNGRAYECYLCHRLFSSLGSLNSHLNSPAHDSKEFKCPKCAKRYALISGFV
;
A
#
# COMPACT_ATOMS: atom_id res chain seq x y z
N MET A 1 -4.12 -26.31 16.01
CA MET A 1 -3.51 -26.01 17.32
C MET A 1 -2.83 -24.65 17.20
N TYR A 2 -3.15 -23.72 18.11
CA TYR A 2 -2.63 -22.35 18.11
C TYR A 2 -1.50 -22.25 19.12
N ARG A 3 -0.38 -21.65 18.74
CA ARG A 3 0.84 -21.60 19.57
C ARG A 3 1.28 -20.15 19.72
N CYS A 4 1.57 -19.74 20.95
CA CYS A 4 2.16 -18.43 21.23
C CYS A 4 3.67 -18.49 21.00
N THR A 5 4.19 -17.63 20.12
CA THR A 5 5.61 -17.59 19.77
C THR A 5 6.51 -17.04 20.89
N ARG A 6 5.92 -16.40 21.91
CA ARG A 6 6.61 -15.90 23.10
C ARG A 6 6.52 -16.84 24.31
N CYS A 7 5.58 -17.78 24.31
CA CYS A 7 5.43 -18.79 25.36
C CYS A 7 5.73 -20.19 24.78
N PRO A 8 6.99 -20.66 24.85
CA PRO A 8 7.42 -21.90 24.18
C PRO A 8 6.71 -23.18 24.66
N TYR A 9 5.98 -23.13 25.80
CA TYR A 9 5.30 -24.27 26.40
C TYR A 9 3.76 -24.17 26.39
N ARG A 10 3.18 -23.19 25.69
CA ARG A 10 1.72 -22.96 25.68
C ARG A 10 1.14 -23.26 24.30
N GLU A 11 0.38 -24.36 24.24
CA GLU A 11 -0.41 -24.76 23.09
C GLU A 11 -1.90 -24.67 23.41
N PHE A 12 -2.67 -24.12 22.49
CA PHE A 12 -4.10 -23.91 22.66
C PHE A 12 -4.89 -24.76 21.66
N ALA A 13 -5.91 -25.44 22.18
CA ALA A 13 -6.80 -26.27 21.39
C ALA A 13 -7.71 -25.45 20.46
N SER A 14 -8.00 -24.19 20.82
CA SER A 14 -8.87 -23.31 20.06
C SER A 14 -8.29 -21.89 19.93
N PHE A 15 -8.73 -21.19 18.88
CA PHE A 15 -8.32 -19.79 18.64
C PHE A 15 -8.78 -18.86 19.77
N GLY A 16 -9.99 -19.05 20.28
CA GLY A 16 -10.50 -18.25 21.40
C GLY A 16 -9.69 -18.42 22.68
N ALA A 17 -9.19 -19.63 22.97
CA ALA A 17 -8.31 -19.87 24.12
C ALA A 17 -6.92 -19.22 23.93
N TYR A 18 -6.42 -19.21 22.69
CA TYR A 18 -5.20 -18.48 22.33
C TYR A 18 -5.37 -16.96 22.46
N HIS A 19 -6.48 -16.42 21.96
CA HIS A 19 -6.83 -15.01 22.07
C HIS A 19 -6.90 -14.57 23.53
N ALA A 20 -7.66 -15.30 24.36
CA ALA A 20 -7.81 -15.00 25.78
C ALA A 20 -6.47 -15.04 26.53
N HIS A 21 -5.55 -15.94 26.15
CA HIS A 21 -4.21 -15.98 26.71
C HIS A 21 -3.39 -14.73 26.36
N CYS A 22 -3.40 -14.33 25.09
CA CYS A 22 -2.65 -13.17 24.62
C CYS A 22 -3.24 -11.84 25.13
N SER A 23 -4.57 -11.74 25.27
CA SER A 23 -5.27 -10.54 25.75
C SER A 23 -5.26 -10.37 27.27
N ALA A 24 -5.15 -11.46 28.04
CA ALA A 24 -5.18 -11.38 29.51
C ALA A 24 -3.83 -11.00 30.14
N LYS A 25 -2.75 -10.94 29.37
CA LYS A 25 -1.39 -10.69 29.86
C LYS A 25 -0.75 -9.56 29.04
N ASN A 26 -0.53 -8.40 29.66
CA ASN A 26 0.25 -7.27 29.11
C ASN A 26 1.75 -7.60 28.89
N ASP A 27 2.13 -8.88 28.87
CA ASP A 27 3.49 -9.36 28.63
C ASP A 27 3.72 -9.70 27.13
N HIS A 28 2.65 -9.64 26.33
CA HIS A 28 2.71 -9.83 24.89
C HIS A 28 2.35 -8.54 24.18
N PRO A 29 3.10 -8.15 23.14
CA PRO A 29 2.70 -7.05 22.27
C PRO A 29 1.58 -7.54 21.35
N TYR A 30 0.37 -7.65 21.88
CA TYR A 30 -0.81 -8.19 21.21
C TYR A 30 -1.89 -7.11 21.05
N CYS A 31 -2.37 -6.91 19.82
CA CYS A 31 -3.52 -6.05 19.56
C CYS A 31 -4.81 -6.86 19.74
N THR A 32 -5.67 -6.45 20.66
CA THR A 32 -6.94 -7.13 20.95
C THR A 32 -8.01 -6.87 19.89
N GLU A 33 -7.93 -5.74 19.20
CA GLU A 33 -8.89 -5.37 18.15
C GLU A 33 -8.60 -6.11 16.85
N CYS A 34 -7.33 -6.11 16.42
CA CYS A 34 -6.88 -6.83 15.23
C CYS A 34 -6.57 -8.32 15.49
N GLN A 35 -6.52 -8.73 16.76
CA GLN A 35 -6.23 -10.11 17.20
C GLN A 35 -4.86 -10.62 16.71
N THR A 36 -3.89 -9.71 16.65
CA THR A 36 -2.56 -9.91 16.07
C THR A 36 -1.46 -9.78 17.11
N LEU A 37 -0.45 -10.64 17.04
CA LEU A 37 0.72 -10.60 17.91
C LEU A 37 1.92 -10.01 17.17
N PHE A 38 2.50 -8.97 17.75
CA PHE A 38 3.62 -8.21 17.19
C PHE A 38 4.96 -8.73 17.69
N ARG A 39 6.03 -8.28 17.03
CA ARG A 39 7.39 -8.68 17.37
C ARG A 39 7.95 -7.94 18.60
N SER A 40 7.40 -6.80 18.97
CA SER A 40 7.83 -5.97 20.11
C SER A 40 6.69 -5.03 20.51
N PHE A 41 6.74 -4.50 21.74
CA PHE A 41 5.79 -3.50 22.21
C PHE A 41 5.87 -2.21 21.40
N ASP A 42 7.07 -1.77 20.99
CA ASP A 42 7.25 -0.68 20.03
C ASP A 42 6.50 -0.89 18.70
N ALA A 43 6.49 -2.12 18.18
CA ALA A 43 5.80 -2.43 16.94
C ALA A 43 4.28 -2.48 17.13
N LEU A 44 3.81 -2.91 18.31
CA LEU A 44 2.41 -2.80 18.69
C LEU A 44 2.00 -1.34 18.85
N ASP A 45 2.81 -0.53 19.53
CA ASP A 45 2.55 0.89 19.79
C ASP A 45 2.50 1.70 18.49
N ASN A 46 3.44 1.46 17.58
CA ASN A 46 3.40 2.04 16.25
C ASN A 46 2.17 1.58 15.47
N HIS A 47 1.80 0.28 15.57
CA HIS A 47 0.58 -0.22 14.95
C HIS A 47 -0.67 0.44 15.54
N ASP A 48 -0.77 0.57 16.85
CA ASP A 48 -1.89 1.20 17.54
C ASP A 48 -2.01 2.67 17.12
N SER A 49 -0.89 3.39 17.13
CA SER A 49 -0.82 4.79 16.71
C SER A 49 -1.16 5.04 15.23
N ASN A 50 -0.93 4.07 14.35
CA ASN A 50 -1.17 4.23 12.90
C ASN A 50 -2.47 3.57 12.41
N VAL A 51 -2.97 2.56 13.12
CA VAL A 51 -4.11 1.73 12.70
C VAL A 51 -5.30 1.89 13.63
N HIS A 52 -5.04 1.98 14.93
CA HIS A 52 -6.03 2.12 15.99
C HIS A 52 -5.99 3.52 16.60
N GLN A 53 -5.64 4.53 15.81
CA GLN A 53 -5.58 5.91 16.28
C GLN A 53 -6.96 6.34 16.78
N GLU A 54 -7.25 6.04 18.03
CA GLU A 54 -8.26 6.73 18.82
C GLU A 54 -7.70 8.13 18.99
N TYR A 55 -8.35 9.03 18.27
CA TYR A 55 -8.17 10.46 18.35
C TYR A 55 -8.38 10.90 19.81
N TYR A 56 -7.32 10.87 20.63
CA TYR A 56 -7.29 11.67 21.83
C TYR A 56 -7.07 13.10 21.33
N GLU A 57 -8.16 13.82 21.15
CA GLU A 57 -8.17 15.24 20.78
C GLU A 57 -7.42 16.03 21.86
N SER A 58 -6.10 16.19 21.67
CA SER A 58 -5.37 17.29 22.26
C SER A 58 -5.85 18.56 21.56
N SER A 59 -6.70 19.29 22.27
CA SER A 59 -7.08 20.66 21.94
C SER A 59 -5.83 21.50 21.62
N ASP A 60 -5.95 22.40 20.65
CA ASP A 60 -5.08 23.55 20.38
C ASP A 60 -4.18 23.55 19.12
N GLU A 61 -4.55 22.85 18.03
CA GLU A 61 -4.18 23.32 16.68
C GLU A 61 -5.39 23.21 15.73
N GLU A 62 -5.93 24.35 15.29
CA GLU A 62 -6.98 24.43 14.27
C GLU A 62 -6.41 24.01 12.90
N ASP A 63 -6.37 22.69 12.65
CA ASP A 63 -5.99 22.12 11.36
C ASP A 63 -7.14 22.37 10.36
N ASN A 64 -7.15 23.56 9.77
CA ASN A 64 -8.14 23.97 8.79
C ASN A 64 -8.13 23.00 7.61
N ALA A 65 -9.27 22.40 7.31
CA ALA A 65 -9.39 21.47 6.18
C ALA A 65 -9.31 22.25 4.86
N VAL A 66 -8.28 22.00 4.03
CA VAL A 66 -8.08 22.74 2.78
C VAL A 66 -8.40 21.88 1.56
N CYS A 67 -9.21 22.42 0.64
CA CYS A 67 -9.37 21.84 -0.69
C CYS A 67 -8.12 22.14 -1.54
N GLN A 68 -7.23 21.17 -1.68
CA GLN A 68 -5.99 21.29 -2.46
C GLN A 68 -6.23 21.69 -3.95
N SER A 69 -7.38 21.34 -4.53
CA SER A 69 -7.69 21.63 -5.94
C SER A 69 -8.13 23.08 -6.20
N CYS A 70 -8.69 23.77 -5.20
CA CYS A 70 -9.13 25.17 -5.35
C CYS A 70 -8.60 26.10 -4.25
N ASN A 71 -7.73 25.59 -3.40
CA ASN A 71 -7.08 26.25 -2.28
C ASN A 71 -8.05 26.97 -1.32
N ARG A 72 -9.25 26.40 -1.12
CA ARG A 72 -10.25 26.91 -0.18
C ARG A 72 -10.10 26.26 1.18
N GLU A 73 -10.14 27.09 2.21
CA GLU A 73 -10.06 26.69 3.61
C GLU A 73 -11.48 26.46 4.18
N PHE A 74 -11.60 25.42 4.99
CA PHE A 74 -12.84 25.04 5.65
C PHE A 74 -12.57 24.84 7.14
N ARG A 75 -13.56 25.20 7.96
CA ARG A 75 -13.51 25.08 9.43
C ARG A 75 -13.38 23.65 9.94
N ASP A 76 -13.76 22.65 9.13
CA ASP A 76 -13.74 21.24 9.50
C ASP A 76 -13.77 20.35 8.23
N THR A 77 -13.36 19.10 8.38
CA THR A 77 -13.31 18.11 7.28
C THR A 77 -14.68 17.81 6.68
N GLN A 78 -15.75 17.85 7.49
CA GLN A 78 -17.12 17.64 7.03
C GLN A 78 -17.56 18.75 6.05
N SER A 79 -17.19 19.99 6.33
CA SER A 79 -17.45 21.16 5.50
C SER A 79 -16.66 21.09 4.18
N LEU A 80 -15.44 20.57 4.22
CA LEU A 80 -14.66 20.26 3.01
C LEU A 80 -15.35 19.17 2.16
N TYR A 81 -15.81 18.07 2.76
CA TYR A 81 -16.52 17.02 2.01
C TYR A 81 -17.83 17.51 1.41
N GLN A 82 -18.57 18.35 2.14
CA GLN A 82 -19.79 18.98 1.63
C GLN A 82 -19.49 19.91 0.44
N HIS A 83 -18.39 20.66 0.49
CA HIS A 83 -17.89 21.44 -0.64
C HIS A 83 -17.55 20.55 -1.84
N LEU A 84 -16.84 19.45 -1.64
CA LEU A 84 -16.48 18.51 -2.71
C LEU A 84 -17.70 17.82 -3.33
N ALA A 85 -18.77 17.60 -2.54
CA ALA A 85 -20.00 16.98 -3.00
C ALA A 85 -20.93 17.93 -3.78
N SER A 86 -20.97 19.21 -3.40
CA SER A 86 -21.94 20.19 -3.93
C SER A 86 -21.36 21.14 -4.98
N SER A 87 -20.03 21.27 -5.05
CA SER A 87 -19.38 22.18 -5.98
C SER A 87 -19.44 21.69 -7.42
N SER A 88 -20.06 22.47 -8.29
CA SER A 88 -20.02 22.25 -9.74
C SER A 88 -18.62 22.38 -10.36
N ARG A 89 -17.66 22.92 -9.60
CA ARG A 89 -16.25 23.04 -9.98
C ARG A 89 -15.44 21.77 -9.75
N HIS A 90 -15.99 20.78 -9.06
CA HIS A 90 -15.32 19.52 -8.76
C HIS A 90 -16.17 18.36 -9.27
N ASN A 91 -15.55 17.46 -10.04
CA ASN A 91 -16.14 16.16 -10.34
C ASN A 91 -15.44 15.14 -9.45
N TRP A 92 -15.76 15.16 -8.16
CA TRP A 92 -15.04 14.41 -7.14
C TRP A 92 -15.54 12.97 -7.01
N CYS A 93 -14.62 12.01 -6.99
CA CYS A 93 -14.91 10.63 -6.62
C CYS A 93 -14.47 10.37 -5.18
N PHE A 94 -15.43 10.08 -4.29
CA PHE A 94 -15.16 9.80 -2.88
C PHE A 94 -14.48 8.45 -2.64
N ALA A 95 -14.67 7.47 -3.53
CA ALA A 95 -14.05 6.16 -3.38
C ALA A 95 -12.52 6.19 -3.57
N CYS A 96 -12.04 7.13 -4.38
CA CYS A 96 -10.63 7.20 -4.74
C CYS A 96 -9.99 8.57 -4.49
N SER A 97 -10.72 9.48 -3.85
CA SER A 97 -10.31 10.83 -3.48
C SER A 97 -9.64 11.59 -4.63
N ARG A 98 -10.28 11.56 -5.81
CA ARG A 98 -9.77 12.20 -7.03
C ARG A 98 -10.78 13.14 -7.66
N ASP A 99 -10.25 14.29 -8.06
CA ASP A 99 -10.89 15.29 -8.90
C ASP A 99 -10.76 14.92 -10.38
N PHE A 100 -11.88 14.96 -11.11
CA PHE A 100 -11.93 14.75 -12.55
C PHE A 100 -12.22 16.06 -13.29
N SER A 101 -11.60 16.21 -14.44
CA SER A 101 -11.74 17.42 -15.28
C SER A 101 -13.14 17.58 -15.87
N SER A 102 -13.96 16.52 -15.91
CA SER A 102 -15.33 16.57 -16.44
C SER A 102 -16.27 15.56 -15.78
N PRO A 103 -17.59 15.82 -15.76
CA PRO A 103 -18.57 14.88 -15.22
C PRO A 103 -18.65 13.59 -16.04
N GLN A 104 -18.39 13.65 -17.35
CA GLN A 104 -18.32 12.46 -18.20
C GLN A 104 -17.14 11.56 -17.82
N ALA A 105 -15.97 12.14 -17.52
CA ALA A 105 -14.81 11.38 -17.07
C ALA A 105 -15.08 10.72 -15.70
N LEU A 106 -15.76 11.41 -14.79
CA LEU A 106 -16.19 10.84 -13.51
C LEU A 106 -17.20 9.69 -13.71
N ALA A 107 -18.17 9.83 -14.62
CA ALA A 107 -19.17 8.79 -14.89
C ALA A 107 -18.56 7.54 -15.55
N GLN A 108 -17.60 7.72 -16.46
CA GLN A 108 -16.84 6.60 -17.04
C GLN A 108 -15.95 5.94 -15.97
N HIS A 109 -15.36 6.73 -15.07
CA HIS A 109 -14.59 6.21 -13.96
C HIS A 109 -15.46 5.41 -12.97
N SER A 110 -16.60 5.94 -12.53
CA SER A 110 -17.47 5.30 -11.55
C SER A 110 -18.11 4.01 -12.09
N SER A 111 -18.48 4.00 -13.38
CA SER A 111 -18.92 2.77 -14.05
C SER A 111 -17.81 1.72 -14.11
N SER A 112 -16.54 2.11 -14.26
CA SER A 112 -15.40 1.20 -14.21
C SER A 112 -15.09 0.68 -12.79
N GLN A 113 -15.28 1.50 -11.75
CA GLN A 113 -15.13 1.10 -10.34
C GLN A 113 -16.17 0.06 -9.92
N SER A 114 -17.40 0.16 -10.44
CA SER A 114 -18.47 -0.82 -10.22
C SER A 114 -18.21 -2.19 -10.88
N LEU A 115 -17.16 -2.30 -11.72
CA LEU A 115 -16.83 -3.52 -12.46
C LEU A 115 -15.71 -4.38 -11.83
N PHE A 116 -15.18 -4.02 -10.67
CA PHE A 116 -14.22 -4.87 -9.98
C PHE A 116 -14.91 -6.12 -9.41
N LYS A 117 -15.05 -7.14 -10.26
CA LYS A 117 -15.63 -8.45 -9.90
C LYS A 117 -14.75 -9.27 -8.97
N MET A 118 -13.47 -8.91 -8.81
CA MET A 118 -12.47 -9.66 -8.06
C MET A 118 -11.52 -8.73 -7.30
N VAL A 119 -11.10 -9.18 -6.11
CA VAL A 119 -10.15 -8.46 -5.24
C VAL A 119 -8.79 -8.26 -5.92
N SER A 120 -8.37 -9.17 -6.80
CA SER A 120 -7.15 -9.03 -7.62
C SER A 120 -7.21 -7.84 -8.58
N ALA A 121 -8.38 -7.55 -9.13
CA ALA A 121 -8.58 -6.42 -10.03
C ALA A 121 -8.51 -5.08 -9.28
N ILE A 122 -8.99 -5.04 -8.03
CA ILE A 122 -8.83 -3.88 -7.13
C ILE A 122 -7.35 -3.69 -6.80
N ALA A 123 -6.65 -4.76 -6.41
CA ALA A 123 -5.23 -4.70 -6.09
C ALA A 123 -4.42 -4.20 -7.30
N GLN A 124 -4.69 -4.71 -8.50
CA GLN A 124 -4.02 -4.28 -9.73
C GLN A 124 -4.27 -2.80 -10.02
N HIS A 125 -5.49 -2.31 -9.79
CA HIS A 125 -5.84 -0.91 -9.98
C HIS A 125 -5.11 0.03 -9.01
N VAL A 126 -4.95 -0.38 -7.76
CA VAL A 126 -4.18 0.38 -6.76
C VAL A 126 -2.69 0.33 -7.11
N GLU A 127 -2.16 -0.84 -7.48
CA GLU A 127 -0.74 -1.01 -7.82
C GLU A 127 -0.33 -0.26 -9.09
N SER A 128 -1.24 -0.05 -10.04
CA SER A 128 -0.93 0.67 -11.28
C SER A 128 -0.77 2.19 -11.08
N GLY A 129 -1.17 2.74 -9.93
CA GLY A 129 -1.17 4.19 -9.70
C GLY A 129 -2.10 4.97 -10.63
N SER A 130 -2.95 4.27 -11.40
CA SER A 130 -3.84 4.90 -12.38
C SER A 130 -4.89 5.77 -11.70
N CYS A 131 -5.26 5.43 -10.46
CA CYS A 131 -6.23 6.19 -9.68
C CYS A 131 -5.60 7.33 -8.89
N ASN A 132 -4.51 7.08 -8.19
CA ASN A 132 -3.78 8.07 -7.42
C ASN A 132 -2.28 7.87 -7.67
N PRO A 133 -1.56 8.85 -8.25
CA PRO A 133 -0.14 8.71 -8.52
C PRO A 133 0.71 8.48 -7.25
N ARG A 134 0.22 8.97 -6.11
CA ARG A 134 0.86 8.80 -4.80
C ARG A 134 0.68 7.39 -4.24
N ILE A 135 -0.33 6.65 -4.69
CA ILE A 135 -0.59 5.27 -4.26
C ILE A 135 -0.36 4.36 -5.46
N ASN A 136 0.85 3.82 -5.54
CA ASN A 136 1.30 2.91 -6.60
C ASN A 136 1.96 1.66 -5.99
N ARG A 137 2.29 0.67 -6.82
CA ARG A 137 2.94 -0.58 -6.40
C ARG A 137 4.13 -0.40 -5.44
N HIS A 138 4.93 0.67 -5.58
CA HIS A 138 6.10 0.88 -4.73
C HIS A 138 5.67 1.32 -3.34
N THR A 139 4.69 2.23 -3.26
CA THR A 139 4.10 2.63 -1.97
C THR A 139 3.34 1.49 -1.29
N VAL A 140 2.64 0.64 -2.05
CA VAL A 140 1.96 -0.54 -1.52
C VAL A 140 3.01 -1.55 -1.02
N THR A 141 4.07 -1.81 -1.78
CA THR A 141 5.17 -2.69 -1.37
C THR A 141 5.87 -2.17 -0.12
N GLN A 142 6.13 -0.86 -0.05
CA GLN A 142 6.71 -0.21 1.13
C GLN A 142 5.79 -0.33 2.34
N ALA A 143 4.49 -0.10 2.17
CA ALA A 143 3.51 -0.24 3.24
C ALA A 143 3.43 -1.69 3.76
N ILE A 144 3.46 -2.69 2.87
CA ILE A 144 3.51 -4.08 3.31
C ILE A 144 4.79 -4.40 4.07
N HIS A 145 5.93 -3.86 3.63
CA HIS A 145 7.19 -4.01 4.35
C HIS A 145 7.17 -3.31 5.71
N SER A 146 6.51 -2.15 5.85
CA SER A 146 6.38 -1.47 7.15
C SER A 146 5.42 -2.18 8.11
N LEU A 147 4.45 -2.93 7.58
CA LEU A 147 3.52 -3.72 8.39
C LEU A 147 4.12 -5.04 8.90
N ASP A 148 5.32 -5.44 8.46
CA ASP A 148 6.00 -6.70 8.85
C ASP A 148 5.11 -7.97 8.69
N LEU A 149 4.03 -7.91 7.87
CA LEU A 149 3.02 -8.97 7.68
C LEU A 149 3.51 -10.11 6.79
N ILE A 150 4.59 -9.89 6.03
CA ILE A 150 5.30 -10.98 5.38
C ILE A 150 6.26 -11.52 6.43
N PRO A 151 6.13 -12.77 6.91
CA PRO A 151 7.22 -13.38 7.66
C PRO A 151 8.48 -13.23 6.83
N THR A 152 9.60 -12.90 7.45
CA THR A 152 10.93 -12.76 6.83
C THR A 152 11.35 -14.09 6.16
N ILE A 153 10.70 -14.46 5.06
CA ILE A 153 11.03 -15.65 4.30
C ILE A 153 12.13 -15.24 3.33
N SER A 154 13.33 -15.19 3.90
CA SER A 154 14.62 -15.45 3.26
C SER A 154 14.77 -14.86 1.85
N ILE A 155 15.16 -13.58 1.79
CA ILE A 155 16.08 -13.16 0.73
C ILE A 155 17.45 -13.67 1.17
N ASN A 156 17.87 -14.76 0.53
CA ASN A 156 19.20 -15.36 0.51
C ASN A 156 20.14 -14.94 1.66
N ARG A 157 20.39 -15.91 2.56
CA ARG A 157 21.59 -16.05 3.40
C ARG A 157 22.76 -15.19 2.87
N ARG A 158 22.89 -13.94 3.34
CA ARG A 158 24.07 -13.11 3.09
C ARG A 158 25.13 -13.56 4.08
N ILE A 159 26.04 -14.41 3.61
CA ILE A 159 27.30 -14.66 4.30
C ILE A 159 28.13 -13.39 4.14
N THR A 160 27.93 -12.42 5.03
CA THR A 160 28.89 -11.40 5.49
C THR A 160 28.12 -10.49 6.45
N GLY A 161 28.60 -10.42 7.69
CA GLY A 161 27.96 -9.67 8.78
C GLY A 161 27.81 -8.18 8.50
N GLY A 162 26.83 -7.59 9.18
CA GLY A 162 26.55 -6.16 9.18
C GLY A 162 25.07 -5.90 9.00
N SER A 163 24.37 -5.67 10.11
CA SER A 163 23.05 -5.04 10.14
C SER A 163 23.13 -3.69 9.42
N ALA A 164 22.74 -3.68 8.15
CA ALA A 164 22.22 -2.49 7.50
C ALA A 164 20.76 -2.79 7.21
N SER A 165 19.88 -2.15 8.00
CA SER A 165 18.47 -1.99 7.66
C SER A 165 18.43 -1.53 6.20
N ALA A 166 18.02 -2.44 5.32
CA ALA A 166 17.96 -2.15 3.89
C ALA A 166 16.75 -1.25 3.70
N THR A 167 16.94 0.05 3.92
CA THR A 167 16.10 1.09 3.32
C THR A 167 16.30 0.94 1.82
N ARG A 168 15.54 0.02 1.20
CA ARG A 168 15.62 -0.22 -0.24
C ARG A 168 14.98 0.99 -0.89
N THR A 169 15.85 1.85 -1.41
CA THR A 169 15.48 3.04 -2.18
C THR A 169 14.51 2.63 -3.27
N ILE A 170 13.30 3.19 -3.25
CA ILE A 170 12.34 3.02 -4.34
C ILE A 170 12.98 3.63 -5.59
N THR A 171 13.45 2.79 -6.50
CA THR A 171 13.95 3.21 -7.81
C THR A 171 12.77 3.34 -8.77
N ASN A 172 12.26 4.56 -8.91
CA ASN A 172 11.38 4.90 -10.01
C ASN A 172 12.21 5.11 -11.27
N TYR A 173 11.94 4.33 -12.30
CA TYR A 173 12.56 4.48 -13.61
C TYR A 173 11.69 5.37 -14.49
N SER A 174 12.25 6.48 -14.96
CA SER A 174 11.62 7.35 -15.96
C SER A 174 12.51 7.47 -17.19
N ALA A 175 11.95 7.20 -18.37
CA ALA A 175 12.62 7.40 -19.65
C ALA A 175 12.35 8.80 -20.20
N THR A 176 13.39 9.41 -20.79
CA THR A 176 13.33 10.67 -21.55
C THR A 176 13.55 10.40 -23.04
N GLU A 177 13.47 11.44 -23.88
CA GLU A 177 13.67 11.32 -25.33
C GLU A 177 15.06 10.78 -25.72
N LEU A 178 16.03 10.84 -24.81
CA LEU A 178 17.37 10.28 -24.99
C LEU A 178 17.40 8.76 -25.11
N ALA A 179 16.32 8.07 -24.72
CA ALA A 179 16.21 6.62 -24.89
C ALA A 179 15.93 6.19 -26.34
N TYR A 180 15.79 7.14 -27.27
CA TYR A 180 15.59 6.86 -28.69
C TYR A 180 16.90 6.53 -29.40
N ASN A 181 17.02 5.32 -29.94
CA ASN A 181 18.23 4.84 -30.60
C ASN A 181 18.25 5.10 -32.13
N GLY A 182 17.40 5.99 -32.63
CA GLY A 182 17.26 6.27 -34.06
C GLY A 182 16.22 5.40 -34.79
N ARG A 183 15.71 4.35 -34.15
CA ARG A 183 14.64 3.50 -34.70
C ARG A 183 13.48 3.32 -33.73
N ALA A 184 13.77 3.13 -32.44
CA ALA A 184 12.77 2.91 -31.40
C ALA A 184 13.28 3.42 -30.05
N TYR A 185 12.38 3.47 -29.07
CA TYR A 185 12.72 3.71 -27.67
C TYR A 185 13.16 2.40 -27.02
N GLU A 186 14.35 2.37 -26.43
CA GLU A 186 14.93 1.14 -25.87
C GLU A 186 14.96 1.17 -24.34
N CYS A 187 14.51 0.08 -23.72
CA CYS A 187 14.69 -0.12 -22.28
C CYS A 187 16.11 -0.61 -21.99
N TYR A 188 16.95 0.18 -21.32
CA TYR A 188 18.33 -0.20 -21.02
C TYR A 188 18.46 -1.38 -20.03
N LEU A 189 17.40 -1.75 -19.32
CA LEU A 189 17.39 -2.86 -18.36
C LEU A 189 17.17 -4.22 -19.03
N CYS A 190 16.45 -4.27 -20.15
CA CYS A 190 16.11 -5.52 -20.84
C CYS A 190 16.22 -5.47 -22.36
N HIS A 191 16.67 -4.35 -22.92
CA HIS A 191 16.85 -4.08 -24.35
C HIS A 191 15.57 -4.25 -25.19
N ARG A 192 14.40 -4.17 -24.57
CA ARG A 192 13.12 -4.22 -25.29
C ARG A 192 12.85 -2.89 -25.99
N LEU A 193 12.39 -2.98 -27.23
CA LEU A 193 12.09 -1.83 -28.08
C LEU A 193 10.61 -1.45 -28.03
N PHE A 194 10.36 -0.15 -28.05
CA PHE A 194 9.05 0.47 -27.94
C PHE A 194 8.86 1.53 -29.02
N SER A 195 7.64 1.63 -29.55
CA SER A 195 7.31 2.58 -30.62
C SER A 195 7.13 4.02 -30.12
N SER A 196 6.94 4.23 -28.82
CA SER A 196 6.75 5.55 -28.22
C SER A 196 7.37 5.68 -26.83
N LEU A 197 7.74 6.90 -26.45
CA LEU A 197 8.24 7.22 -25.10
C LEU A 197 7.21 6.89 -24.02
N GLY A 198 5.93 7.13 -24.29
CA GLY A 198 4.84 6.75 -23.38
C GLY A 198 4.81 5.25 -23.13
N SER A 199 4.95 4.42 -24.18
CA SER A 199 5.00 2.96 -24.02
C SER A 199 6.23 2.46 -23.27
N LEU A 200 7.40 3.09 -23.46
CA LEU A 200 8.60 2.79 -22.68
C LEU A 200 8.41 3.17 -21.20
N ASN A 201 7.87 4.35 -20.92
CA ASN A 201 7.56 4.78 -19.55
C ASN A 201 6.54 3.86 -18.87
N SER A 202 5.49 3.42 -19.58
CA SER A 202 4.54 2.44 -19.06
C SER A 202 5.21 1.09 -18.77
N HIS A 203 6.18 0.68 -19.59
CA HIS A 203 6.96 -0.54 -19.34
C HIS A 203 7.87 -0.42 -18.11
N LEU A 204 8.56 0.71 -17.93
CA LEU A 204 9.39 0.97 -16.75
C LEU A 204 8.55 1.05 -15.46
N ASN A 205 7.33 1.58 -15.57
CA ASN A 205 6.33 1.58 -14.51
C ASN A 205 5.57 0.24 -14.38
N SER A 206 5.94 -0.79 -15.15
CA SER A 206 5.40 -2.16 -15.05
C SER A 206 6.33 -3.07 -14.23
N PRO A 207 5.85 -4.15 -13.60
CA PRO A 207 6.65 -5.01 -12.71
C PRO A 207 7.74 -5.82 -13.43
N ALA A 208 8.06 -5.48 -14.68
CA ALA A 208 8.99 -6.20 -15.53
C ALA A 208 10.40 -6.28 -14.95
N HIS A 209 10.78 -5.33 -14.10
CA HIS A 209 12.11 -5.26 -13.47
C HIS A 209 12.04 -5.40 -11.94
N ASP A 210 10.86 -5.62 -11.38
CA ASP A 210 10.66 -5.74 -9.95
C ASP A 210 11.09 -7.13 -9.48
N SER A 211 11.75 -7.19 -8.32
CA SER A 211 12.07 -8.45 -7.68
C SER A 211 10.79 -9.18 -7.24
N LYS A 212 10.73 -10.50 -7.44
CA LYS A 212 9.62 -11.35 -6.95
C LYS A 212 9.72 -11.58 -5.44
N GLU A 213 9.47 -10.53 -4.67
CA GLU A 213 9.68 -10.50 -3.22
C GLU A 213 8.60 -11.27 -2.48
N PHE A 214 7.39 -11.27 -3.01
CA PHE A 214 6.26 -11.86 -2.35
C PHE A 214 6.17 -13.37 -2.62
N LYS A 215 6.13 -14.18 -1.56
CA LYS A 215 6.01 -15.66 -1.66
C LYS A 215 4.69 -16.15 -1.06
N CYS A 216 3.93 -16.95 -1.82
CA CYS A 216 2.74 -17.60 -1.31
C CYS A 216 3.12 -18.72 -0.30
N PRO A 217 2.59 -18.70 0.93
CA PRO A 217 2.93 -19.72 1.95
C PRO A 217 2.38 -21.11 1.64
N LYS A 218 1.30 -21.22 0.84
CA LYS A 218 0.67 -22.51 0.51
C LYS A 218 1.34 -23.24 -0.65
N CYS A 219 1.68 -22.53 -1.74
CA CYS A 219 2.20 -23.15 -2.96
C CYS A 219 3.65 -22.76 -3.29
N ALA A 220 4.30 -21.95 -2.46
CA ALA A 220 5.68 -21.47 -2.60
C ALA A 220 5.99 -20.66 -3.89
N LYS A 221 4.99 -20.34 -4.71
CA LYS A 221 5.15 -19.47 -5.88
C LYS A 221 5.50 -18.05 -5.45
N ARG A 222 6.29 -17.36 -6.29
CA ARG A 222 6.76 -16.00 -6.05
C ARG A 222 6.18 -15.03 -7.07
N TYR A 223 5.77 -13.86 -6.60
CA TYR A 223 5.13 -12.81 -7.39
C TYR A 223 5.84 -11.48 -7.14
N ALA A 224 5.82 -10.61 -8.16
CA ALA A 224 6.36 -9.24 -8.05
C ALA A 224 5.32 -8.25 -7.52
N LEU A 225 4.04 -8.59 -7.60
CA LEU A 225 2.90 -7.78 -7.15
C LEU A 225 1.98 -8.58 -6.24
N ILE A 226 1.21 -7.88 -5.42
CA ILE A 226 0.18 -8.43 -4.52
C ILE A 226 -1.05 -8.84 -5.30
N SER A 227 -1.37 -8.19 -6.42
CA SER A 227 -2.40 -8.67 -7.35
C SER A 227 -2.16 -10.12 -7.81
N GLY A 228 -0.92 -10.62 -7.74
CA GLY A 228 -0.59 -12.02 -8.02
C GLY A 228 -0.96 -13.03 -6.91
N PHE A 229 -1.36 -12.57 -5.72
CA PHE A 229 -1.74 -13.44 -4.58
C PHE A 229 -3.21 -13.84 -4.58
N VAL A 230 -4.02 -13.04 -5.24
CA VAL A 230 -5.47 -13.04 -5.10
C VAL A 230 -6.13 -13.75 -6.28
#